data_AF-A0A2V3I880-F1
#
_entry.id   AF-A0A2V3I880-F1
#
_cell.length_a   1.000
_cell.length_b   1.000
_cell.length_c   1.000
_cell.angle_alpha   90.00
_cell.angle_beta   90.00
_cell.angle_gamma   90.00
#
_symmetry.space_group_name_H-M   'P 1'
#
loop_
_entity.id
_entity.type
_entity.pdbx_description
1 polymer ?
#
loop_
_entity_poly.entity_id
_entity_poly.type
_entity_poly.pdbx_seq_one_letter_code
_entity_poly.pdbx_strand_id
1 'polypeptide(L)'
;MAVVIAIVSLGFAGYLVFPTMDITAQEQPEIFVTHTGAVVQTTGDVLDPVYTIQEVEFDPQKYLREFDYGKVSQLEDGTTLREFTIIAEDDKIMEIAPGIFYNVWTFNGSVPGPTIRVTEGDLVRIHFTNNGSKEHTMHFHGNHPAEMDGIFEIVGSGGGQFTYEFIAGPVGVHLYHCHVMPVEEHIGHGLYGVFIVDPKEGRQQADEMVMVLNGFDTDFDGENNLYAANTIPFYYQHHPIQVNTNELIRVYVVNIVGLDPINNFHLHGTLYKYYPTGTDMTPSYFSDMTTFSQSERGILEFEYEYTGRYMFHAHITEFSDKGWSGLFYVKDSSQPNMEVYDYGS
;
A
#
# COMPACT_ATOMS: atom_id res chain seq x y z
N MET A 1 -29.37 84.21 6.20
CA MET A 1 -30.54 83.31 6.08
C MET A 1 -30.01 81.93 5.72
N ALA A 2 -29.98 81.01 6.69
CA ALA A 2 -29.63 79.62 6.45
C ALA A 2 -30.91 78.89 6.00
N VAL A 3 -30.87 78.28 4.82
CA VAL A 3 -31.96 77.45 4.30
C VAL A 3 -31.70 76.02 4.72
N VAL A 4 -32.60 75.48 5.54
CA VAL A 4 -32.63 74.08 5.97
C VAL A 4 -33.26 73.26 4.84
N ILE A 5 -32.53 72.28 4.31
CA ILE A 5 -33.08 71.26 3.41
C ILE A 5 -33.22 69.98 4.23
N ALA A 6 -34.45 69.58 4.50
CA ALA A 6 -34.79 68.33 5.15
C ALA A 6 -34.65 67.17 4.16
N ILE A 7 -33.81 66.19 4.49
CA ILE A 7 -33.69 64.92 3.75
C ILE A 7 -34.64 63.92 4.40
N VAL A 8 -35.63 63.45 3.64
CA VAL A 8 -36.51 62.35 4.04
C VAL A 8 -35.90 61.04 3.54
N SER A 9 -35.36 60.24 4.45
CA SER A 9 -34.89 58.88 4.19
C SER A 9 -36.03 57.88 4.39
N LEU A 10 -36.54 57.33 3.30
CA LEU A 10 -37.46 56.18 3.31
C LEU A 10 -36.64 54.90 3.55
N GLY A 11 -36.77 54.31 4.74
CA GLY A 11 -36.21 53.01 5.07
C GLY A 11 -37.01 51.88 4.43
N PHE A 12 -36.37 51.09 3.57
CA PHE A 12 -36.95 49.85 3.02
C PHE A 12 -36.45 48.69 3.88
N ALA A 13 -37.30 48.13 4.73
CA ALA A 13 -37.00 46.90 5.47
C ALA A 13 -37.34 45.69 4.57
N GLY A 14 -36.33 45.14 3.90
CA GLY A 14 -36.46 43.87 3.18
C GLY A 14 -36.33 42.69 4.16
N TYR A 15 -37.39 41.90 4.31
CA TYR A 15 -37.30 40.59 4.95
C TYR A 15 -36.63 39.61 3.98
N LEU A 16 -35.44 39.14 4.32
CA LEU A 16 -34.82 37.99 3.66
C LEU A 16 -35.39 36.71 4.28
N VAL A 17 -36.18 35.98 3.50
CA VAL A 17 -36.61 34.61 3.82
C VAL A 17 -35.61 33.67 3.17
N PHE A 18 -34.78 33.01 3.96
CA PHE A 18 -33.94 31.92 3.48
C PHE A 18 -34.78 30.64 3.41
N PRO A 19 -34.91 29.97 2.25
CA PRO A 19 -35.48 28.64 2.22
C PRO A 19 -34.54 27.69 2.98
N THR A 20 -35.10 26.89 3.88
CA THR A 20 -34.39 25.74 4.46
C THR A 20 -34.09 24.76 3.32
N MET A 21 -32.82 24.64 2.94
CA MET A 21 -32.40 23.54 2.07
C MET A 21 -32.33 22.27 2.90
N ASP A 22 -33.27 21.36 2.66
CA ASP A 22 -33.13 19.97 3.10
C ASP A 22 -31.99 19.34 2.31
N ILE A 23 -30.83 19.16 2.94
CA ILE A 23 -29.76 18.32 2.41
C ILE A 23 -30.11 16.88 2.78
N THR A 24 -30.93 16.25 1.95
CA THR A 24 -31.01 14.80 1.89
C THR A 24 -30.22 14.36 0.66
N ALA A 25 -29.08 13.70 0.88
CA ALA A 25 -28.37 13.01 -0.18
C ALA A 25 -29.29 11.92 -0.72
N GLN A 26 -29.78 12.12 -1.94
CA GLN A 26 -30.61 11.13 -2.61
C GLN A 26 -29.67 10.20 -3.36
N GLU A 27 -29.31 9.07 -2.73
CA GLU A 27 -28.65 7.95 -3.43
C GLU A 27 -29.59 7.48 -4.54
N GLN A 28 -29.32 7.91 -5.77
CA GLN A 28 -30.03 7.43 -6.95
C GLN A 28 -29.36 6.12 -7.35
N PRO A 29 -30.07 4.99 -7.30
CA PRO A 29 -29.50 3.74 -7.77
C PRO A 29 -29.29 3.81 -9.29
N GLU A 30 -28.03 3.74 -9.72
CA GLU A 30 -27.63 3.58 -11.11
C GLU A 30 -27.94 2.14 -11.53
N ILE A 31 -28.68 1.99 -12.63
CA ILE A 31 -29.03 0.69 -13.21
C ILE A 31 -28.36 0.58 -14.56
N PHE A 32 -27.43 -0.35 -14.70
CA PHE A 32 -26.79 -0.64 -15.98
C PHE A 32 -26.96 -2.10 -16.39
N VAL A 33 -26.92 -2.31 -17.70
CA VAL A 33 -27.05 -3.63 -18.33
C VAL A 33 -25.68 -4.05 -18.84
N THR A 34 -25.17 -5.15 -18.32
CA THR A 34 -23.86 -5.68 -18.70
C THR A 34 -23.87 -6.22 -20.14
N HIS A 35 -22.69 -6.44 -20.72
CA HIS A 35 -22.54 -7.12 -22.01
C HIS A 35 -23.05 -8.58 -22.00
N THR A 36 -23.29 -9.16 -20.81
CA THR A 36 -23.91 -10.47 -20.59
C THR A 36 -25.43 -10.41 -20.37
N GLY A 37 -26.04 -9.21 -20.35
CA GLY A 37 -27.47 -9.00 -20.20
C GLY A 37 -27.99 -9.04 -18.75
N ALA A 38 -27.10 -9.02 -17.76
CA ALA A 38 -27.46 -8.90 -16.35
C ALA A 38 -27.77 -7.44 -15.98
N VAL A 39 -28.68 -7.24 -15.04
CA VAL A 39 -29.07 -5.93 -14.52
C VAL A 39 -28.46 -5.77 -13.13
N VAL A 40 -27.59 -4.77 -12.97
CA VAL A 40 -26.93 -4.45 -11.68
C VAL A 40 -27.47 -3.11 -11.18
N GLN A 41 -27.67 -3.01 -9.87
CA GLN A 41 -28.14 -1.81 -9.18
C GLN A 41 -27.13 -1.44 -8.09
N THR A 42 -26.50 -0.27 -8.22
CA THR A 42 -25.48 0.25 -7.29
C THR A 42 -25.74 1.73 -7.00
N THR A 43 -25.23 2.24 -5.88
CA THR A 43 -25.30 3.66 -5.49
C THR A 43 -23.98 4.41 -5.71
N GLY A 44 -22.92 3.74 -6.20
CA GLY A 44 -21.61 4.31 -6.52
C GLY A 44 -21.10 3.92 -7.91
N ASP A 45 -20.04 4.60 -8.36
CA ASP A 45 -19.42 4.37 -9.67
C ASP A 45 -18.68 3.02 -9.67
N VAL A 46 -19.10 2.10 -10.53
CA VAL A 46 -18.39 0.83 -10.79
C VAL A 46 -17.50 1.06 -12.00
N LEU A 47 -16.19 1.10 -11.78
CA LEU A 47 -15.22 1.52 -12.80
C LEU A 47 -14.72 0.36 -13.69
N ASP A 48 -15.04 -0.90 -13.37
CA ASP A 48 -14.77 -2.07 -14.23
C ASP A 48 -15.74 -3.25 -13.94
N PRO A 49 -16.77 -3.51 -14.76
CA PRO A 49 -17.80 -4.52 -14.48
C PRO A 49 -17.39 -5.91 -15.01
N VAL A 50 -16.33 -6.49 -14.46
CA VAL A 50 -16.05 -7.93 -14.58
C VAL A 50 -16.30 -8.56 -13.21
N TYR A 51 -17.41 -9.31 -13.06
CA TYR A 51 -17.84 -9.79 -11.74
C TYR A 51 -17.64 -11.29 -11.51
N THR A 52 -16.98 -11.60 -10.39
CA THR A 52 -17.57 -12.39 -9.30
C THR A 52 -17.61 -11.53 -8.02
N ILE A 53 -18.60 -11.73 -7.15
CA ILE A 53 -18.93 -10.84 -6.01
C ILE A 53 -18.11 -11.22 -4.76
N GLN A 54 -16.78 -11.24 -4.88
CA GLN A 54 -15.92 -11.43 -3.71
C GLN A 54 -15.21 -10.13 -3.40
N GLU A 55 -15.74 -9.42 -2.41
CA GLU A 55 -15.09 -8.25 -1.84
C GLU A 55 -13.82 -8.69 -1.10
N VAL A 56 -12.74 -7.95 -1.30
CA VAL A 56 -11.51 -8.09 -0.51
C VAL A 56 -11.57 -7.10 0.64
N GLU A 57 -11.58 -7.61 1.87
CA GLU A 57 -11.34 -6.83 3.07
C GLU A 57 -9.83 -6.81 3.34
N PHE A 58 -9.19 -5.65 3.14
CA PHE A 58 -7.77 -5.45 3.41
C PHE A 58 -7.58 -4.52 4.62
N ASP A 59 -6.75 -4.94 5.57
CA ASP A 59 -6.39 -4.16 6.75
C ASP A 59 -4.92 -3.71 6.66
N PRO A 60 -4.65 -2.45 6.28
CA PRO A 60 -3.29 -1.91 6.24
C PRO A 60 -2.59 -1.94 7.60
N GLN A 61 -3.30 -1.85 8.72
CA GLN A 61 -2.69 -1.88 10.05
C GLN A 61 -2.17 -3.27 10.40
N LYS A 62 -2.89 -4.32 9.98
CA LYS A 62 -2.47 -5.71 10.09
C LYS A 62 -1.29 -5.99 9.14
N TYR A 63 -1.43 -5.63 7.86
CA TYR A 63 -0.40 -5.85 6.84
C TYR A 63 0.94 -5.23 7.23
N LEU A 64 0.92 -4.02 7.82
CA LEU A 64 2.11 -3.28 8.25
C LEU A 64 3.11 -4.14 9.04
N ARG A 65 2.65 -5.10 9.84
CA ARG A 65 3.50 -5.95 10.69
C ARG A 65 3.30 -7.46 10.45
N GLU A 66 2.63 -7.84 9.36
CA GLU A 66 2.41 -9.23 9.01
C GLU A 66 3.51 -9.73 8.07
N PHE A 67 4.32 -10.66 8.57
CA PHE A 67 5.39 -11.32 7.81
C PHE A 67 5.05 -12.80 7.65
N ASP A 68 4.99 -13.27 6.41
CA ASP A 68 4.78 -14.68 6.09
C ASP A 68 6.13 -15.40 6.05
N TYR A 69 6.34 -16.33 6.99
CA TYR A 69 7.55 -17.14 7.09
C TYR A 69 7.45 -18.48 6.34
N GLY A 70 6.28 -18.76 5.77
CA GLY A 70 5.96 -20.01 5.08
C GLY A 70 5.95 -21.21 6.02
N LYS A 71 5.78 -22.38 5.42
CA LYS A 71 5.95 -23.66 6.10
C LYS A 71 7.44 -24.01 6.13
N VAL A 72 8.01 -24.08 7.33
CA VAL A 72 9.43 -24.37 7.53
C VAL A 72 9.65 -25.86 7.75
N SER A 73 10.62 -26.42 7.03
CA SER A 73 11.10 -27.79 7.23
C SER A 73 12.62 -27.88 6.98
N GLN A 74 13.20 -29.05 7.21
CA GLN A 74 14.63 -29.31 7.06
C GLN A 74 14.82 -30.46 6.06
N LEU A 75 15.68 -30.26 5.06
CA LEU A 75 16.09 -31.29 4.13
C LEU A 75 17.12 -32.24 4.76
N GLU A 76 17.37 -33.39 4.12
CA GLU A 76 18.32 -34.39 4.61
C GLU A 76 19.76 -33.85 4.72
N ASP A 77 20.11 -32.86 3.91
CA ASP A 77 21.43 -32.21 3.91
C ASP A 77 21.56 -31.07 4.95
N GLY A 78 20.50 -30.79 5.71
CA GLY A 78 20.46 -29.73 6.72
C GLY A 78 20.10 -28.34 6.18
N THR A 79 19.71 -28.23 4.91
CA THR A 79 19.16 -26.99 4.34
C THR A 79 17.74 -26.76 4.84
N THR A 80 17.49 -25.56 5.38
CA THR A 80 16.13 -25.12 5.70
C THR A 80 15.33 -24.91 4.42
N LEU A 81 14.20 -25.59 4.29
CA LEU A 81 13.23 -25.40 3.21
C LEU A 81 12.06 -24.55 3.73
N ARG A 82 11.72 -23.49 3.02
CA ARG A 82 10.53 -22.67 3.24
C ARG A 82 9.58 -22.79 2.06
N GLU A 83 8.40 -23.33 2.31
CA GLU A 83 7.37 -23.53 1.30
C GLU A 83 6.23 -22.51 1.47
N PHE A 84 5.81 -21.92 0.35
CA PHE A 84 4.71 -20.97 0.28
C PHE A 84 3.71 -21.44 -0.76
N THR A 85 2.43 -21.08 -0.58
CA THR A 85 1.41 -21.24 -1.61
C THR A 85 0.86 -19.87 -1.93
N ILE A 86 0.98 -19.49 -3.20
CA ILE A 86 0.54 -18.19 -3.70
C ILE A 86 -0.49 -18.43 -4.80
N ILE A 87 -1.65 -17.82 -4.66
CA ILE A 87 -2.75 -17.93 -5.60
C ILE A 87 -2.98 -16.55 -6.22
N ALA A 88 -2.87 -16.43 -7.54
CA ALA A 88 -3.30 -15.23 -8.25
C ALA A 88 -4.79 -15.29 -8.57
N GLU A 89 -5.48 -14.17 -8.33
CA GLU A 89 -6.89 -13.96 -8.71
C GLU A 89 -7.01 -12.55 -9.32
N ASP A 90 -7.72 -12.41 -10.44
CA ASP A 90 -7.80 -11.19 -11.26
C ASP A 90 -9.23 -10.63 -11.40
N ASP A 91 -10.10 -11.01 -10.47
CA ASP A 91 -11.53 -10.71 -10.48
C ASP A 91 -12.04 -10.16 -9.13
N LYS A 92 -11.15 -9.65 -8.29
CA LYS A 92 -11.48 -9.19 -6.94
C LYS A 92 -11.85 -7.72 -6.93
N ILE A 93 -12.91 -7.40 -6.21
CA ILE A 93 -13.34 -6.01 -6.01
C ILE A 93 -12.88 -5.55 -4.63
N MET A 94 -12.19 -4.41 -4.57
CA MET A 94 -11.76 -3.77 -3.33
C MET A 94 -12.26 -2.33 -3.30
N GLU A 95 -12.82 -1.91 -2.17
CA GLU A 95 -13.07 -0.49 -1.91
C GLU A 95 -11.72 0.15 -1.52
N ILE A 96 -11.08 0.84 -2.46
CA ILE A 96 -9.76 1.45 -2.25
C ILE A 96 -9.86 2.83 -1.61
N ALA A 97 -10.99 3.52 -1.76
CA ALA A 97 -11.34 4.77 -1.06
C ALA A 97 -12.87 4.82 -0.90
N PRO A 98 -13.43 5.65 0.02
CA PRO A 98 -14.87 5.68 0.27
C PRO A 98 -15.70 5.84 -1.01
N GLY A 99 -16.46 4.80 -1.37
CA GLY A 99 -17.30 4.76 -2.58
C GLY A 99 -16.55 4.51 -3.90
N ILE A 100 -15.24 4.30 -3.88
CA ILE A 100 -14.41 3.99 -5.05
C ILE A 100 -14.01 2.52 -4.99
N PHE A 101 -14.64 1.72 -5.86
CA PHE A 101 -14.38 0.29 -6.00
C PHE A 101 -13.50 0.04 -7.21
N TYR A 102 -12.44 -0.74 -7.01
CA TYR A 102 -11.46 -1.05 -8.04
C TYR A 102 -11.31 -2.56 -8.21
N ASN A 103 -11.19 -3.01 -9.47
CA ASN A 103 -10.86 -4.39 -9.78
C ASN A 103 -9.37 -4.61 -9.50
N VAL A 104 -9.07 -5.27 -8.40
CA VAL A 104 -7.71 -5.59 -8.00
C VAL A 104 -7.34 -7.02 -8.40
N TRP A 105 -6.10 -7.18 -8.82
CA TRP A 105 -5.50 -8.48 -9.06
C TRP A 105 -4.58 -8.79 -7.90
N THR A 106 -4.85 -9.91 -7.24
CA THR A 106 -4.30 -10.21 -5.92
C THR A 106 -3.37 -11.41 -5.96
N PHE A 107 -2.38 -11.40 -5.08
CA PHE A 107 -1.74 -12.62 -4.61
C PHE A 107 -2.33 -12.95 -3.23
N ASN A 108 -2.93 -14.13 -3.08
CA ASN A 108 -3.61 -14.57 -1.86
C ASN A 108 -4.73 -13.64 -1.36
N GLY A 109 -5.48 -13.03 -2.29
CA GLY A 109 -6.64 -12.21 -1.93
C GLY A 109 -6.29 -10.87 -1.29
N SER A 110 -5.05 -10.38 -1.38
CA SER A 110 -4.65 -9.06 -0.90
C SER A 110 -3.87 -8.26 -1.94
N VAL A 111 -3.97 -6.93 -1.83
CA VAL A 111 -3.06 -5.96 -2.48
C VAL A 111 -2.50 -5.06 -1.37
N PRO A 112 -1.18 -5.02 -1.14
CA PRO A 112 -0.17 -5.88 -1.77
C PRO A 112 -0.36 -7.35 -1.38
N GLY A 113 0.30 -8.24 -2.11
CA GLY A 113 0.44 -9.65 -1.75
C GLY A 113 1.25 -9.85 -0.45
N PRO A 114 1.28 -11.09 0.08
CA PRO A 114 1.98 -11.42 1.32
C PRO A 114 3.43 -10.92 1.37
N THR A 115 3.84 -10.39 2.52
CA THR A 115 5.26 -10.10 2.78
C THR A 115 5.98 -11.40 3.09
N ILE A 116 6.64 -11.99 2.10
CA ILE A 116 7.44 -13.20 2.26
C ILE A 116 8.72 -12.84 3.00
N ARG A 117 9.01 -13.52 4.11
CA ARG A 117 10.23 -13.31 4.91
C ARG A 117 10.98 -14.62 5.16
N VAL A 118 12.23 -14.64 4.71
CA VAL A 118 13.12 -15.81 4.74
C VAL A 118 14.49 -15.42 5.28
N THR A 119 15.33 -16.40 5.56
CA THR A 119 16.72 -16.18 5.96
C THR A 119 17.64 -16.51 4.79
N GLU A 120 18.72 -15.74 4.64
CA GLU A 120 19.72 -15.98 3.60
C GLU A 120 20.20 -17.43 3.61
N GLY A 121 20.23 -18.05 2.43
CA GLY A 121 20.63 -19.45 2.25
C GLY A 121 19.52 -20.47 2.46
N ASP A 122 18.31 -20.08 2.87
CA ASP A 122 17.15 -20.98 2.86
C ASP A 122 16.81 -21.38 1.42
N LEU A 123 16.37 -22.62 1.20
CA LEU A 123 15.72 -23.01 -0.05
C LEU A 123 14.27 -22.53 -0.02
N VAL A 124 13.92 -21.65 -0.93
CA VAL A 124 12.57 -21.10 -1.08
C VAL A 124 11.84 -21.88 -2.17
N ARG A 125 10.63 -22.35 -1.85
CA ARG A 125 9.74 -23.01 -2.82
C ARG A 125 8.38 -22.32 -2.81
N ILE A 126 7.99 -21.73 -3.94
CA ILE A 126 6.71 -21.05 -4.11
C ILE A 126 5.82 -21.89 -5.01
N HIS A 127 4.77 -22.47 -4.45
CA HIS A 127 3.72 -23.13 -5.22
C HIS A 127 2.74 -22.08 -5.72
N PHE A 128 2.93 -21.63 -6.96
CA PHE A 128 2.08 -20.64 -7.59
C PHE A 128 0.93 -21.31 -8.33
N THR A 129 -0.29 -20.86 -8.06
CA THR A 129 -1.49 -21.24 -8.81
C THR A 129 -2.13 -19.99 -9.40
N ASN A 130 -2.33 -19.96 -10.71
CA ASN A 130 -3.10 -18.92 -11.36
C ASN A 130 -4.58 -19.33 -11.39
N ASN A 131 -5.38 -18.79 -10.48
CA ASN A 131 -6.83 -18.99 -10.44
C ASN A 131 -7.60 -17.89 -11.20
N GLY A 132 -6.88 -16.98 -11.87
CA GLY A 132 -7.46 -15.92 -12.68
C GLY A 132 -7.89 -16.36 -14.08
N SER A 133 -8.50 -15.42 -14.78
CA SER A 133 -8.91 -15.52 -16.18
C SER A 133 -7.81 -15.15 -17.17
N LYS A 134 -6.84 -14.34 -16.75
CA LYS A 134 -5.65 -13.93 -17.51
C LYS A 134 -4.44 -14.82 -17.21
N GLU A 135 -3.40 -14.67 -18.00
CA GLU A 135 -2.10 -15.30 -17.73
C GLU A 135 -1.35 -14.48 -16.67
N HIS A 136 -0.68 -15.16 -15.74
CA HIS A 136 0.09 -14.51 -14.67
C HIS A 136 1.41 -15.24 -14.41
N THR A 137 2.34 -14.52 -13.79
CA THR A 137 3.61 -15.05 -13.30
C THR A 137 3.97 -14.42 -11.96
N MET A 138 5.04 -14.91 -11.34
CA MET A 138 5.74 -14.21 -10.26
C MET A 138 7.20 -14.03 -10.66
N HIS A 139 7.60 -12.79 -10.90
CA HIS A 139 9.00 -12.38 -11.03
C HIS A 139 9.52 -11.89 -9.69
N PHE A 140 10.59 -12.53 -9.20
CA PHE A 140 11.22 -12.16 -7.93
C PHE A 140 12.42 -11.26 -8.19
N HIS A 141 12.59 -10.24 -7.36
CA HIS A 141 13.86 -9.51 -7.28
C HIS A 141 14.77 -10.26 -6.32
N GLY A 142 15.96 -10.64 -6.78
CA GLY A 142 16.89 -11.48 -6.03
C GLY A 142 17.76 -12.31 -6.98
N ASN A 143 18.56 -13.21 -6.41
CA ASN A 143 19.32 -14.17 -7.19
C ASN A 143 18.54 -15.47 -7.35
N HIS A 144 18.26 -15.86 -8.59
CA HIS A 144 17.60 -17.11 -8.94
C HIS A 144 18.06 -17.61 -10.30
N PRO A 145 17.89 -18.92 -10.60
CA PRO A 145 18.12 -19.45 -11.95
C PRO A 145 17.17 -18.82 -12.97
N ALA A 146 17.58 -18.76 -14.23
CA ALA A 146 16.80 -18.11 -15.30
C ALA A 146 15.44 -18.79 -15.51
N GLU A 147 15.36 -20.10 -15.32
CA GLU A 147 14.14 -20.90 -15.38
C GLU A 147 13.17 -20.68 -14.20
N MET A 148 13.56 -19.84 -13.24
CA MET A 148 12.75 -19.45 -12.07
C MET A 148 12.50 -17.93 -12.05
N ASP A 149 12.74 -17.25 -13.17
CA ASP A 149 12.69 -15.78 -13.25
C ASP A 149 11.27 -15.23 -13.37
N GLY A 150 10.32 -16.02 -13.89
CA GLY A 150 8.92 -15.58 -13.99
C GLY A 150 8.63 -14.66 -15.17
N ILE A 151 9.52 -14.63 -16.16
CA ILE A 151 9.33 -13.91 -17.42
C ILE A 151 8.87 -14.86 -18.53
N PHE A 152 9.49 -16.04 -18.64
CA PHE A 152 9.16 -17.04 -19.67
C PHE A 152 8.26 -18.15 -19.13
N GLU A 153 8.13 -18.24 -17.81
CA GLU A 153 7.35 -19.24 -17.06
C GLU A 153 5.88 -18.80 -16.93
N ILE A 154 5.27 -18.40 -18.04
CA ILE A 154 3.88 -17.95 -18.10
C ILE A 154 2.95 -19.05 -17.61
N VAL A 155 2.15 -18.75 -16.59
CA VAL A 155 1.18 -19.68 -16.01
C VAL A 155 -0.20 -19.37 -16.56
N GLY A 156 -0.75 -20.31 -17.32
CA GLY A 156 -2.07 -20.18 -17.94
C GLY A 156 -3.20 -20.01 -16.91
N SER A 157 -4.27 -19.34 -17.35
CA SER A 157 -5.51 -19.11 -16.59
C SER A 157 -6.20 -20.40 -16.14
N GLY A 158 -7.15 -20.29 -15.21
CA GLY A 158 -8.09 -21.38 -14.88
C GLY A 158 -7.48 -22.53 -14.08
N GLY A 159 -6.56 -22.22 -13.17
CA GLY A 159 -5.91 -23.18 -12.27
C GLY A 159 -4.55 -23.67 -12.75
N GLY A 160 -3.89 -22.96 -13.68
CA GLY A 160 -2.51 -23.27 -14.08
C GLY A 160 -1.56 -23.18 -12.88
N GLN A 161 -0.48 -23.97 -12.90
CA GLN A 161 0.44 -24.05 -11.77
C GLN A 161 1.90 -24.01 -12.22
N PHE A 162 2.73 -23.38 -11.39
CA PHE A 162 4.18 -23.41 -11.52
C PHE A 162 4.81 -23.43 -10.11
N THR A 163 5.98 -24.03 -9.97
CA THR A 163 6.72 -24.00 -8.71
C THR A 163 8.04 -23.29 -8.91
N TYR A 164 8.18 -22.11 -8.32
CA TYR A 164 9.46 -21.38 -8.28
C TYR A 164 10.32 -21.96 -7.17
N GLU A 165 11.59 -22.23 -7.45
CA GLU A 165 12.52 -22.78 -6.48
C GLU A 165 13.91 -22.14 -6.60
N PHE A 166 14.39 -21.50 -5.53
CA PHE A 166 15.69 -20.82 -5.53
C PHE A 166 16.24 -20.68 -4.10
N ILE A 167 17.54 -20.42 -4.00
CA ILE A 167 18.18 -20.14 -2.71
C ILE A 167 17.99 -18.66 -2.37
N ALA A 168 17.47 -18.37 -1.18
CA ALA A 168 17.25 -17.01 -0.71
C ALA A 168 18.57 -16.21 -0.66
N GLY A 169 18.67 -15.17 -1.47
CA GLY A 169 19.80 -14.25 -1.46
C GLY A 169 19.74 -13.22 -2.59
N PRO A 170 20.51 -12.11 -2.47
CA PRO A 170 21.26 -11.68 -1.29
C PRO A 170 20.35 -11.20 -0.15
N VAL A 171 20.91 -11.00 1.05
CA VAL A 171 20.24 -10.29 2.16
C VAL A 171 19.68 -8.95 1.66
N GLY A 172 18.49 -8.59 2.12
CA GLY A 172 17.90 -7.30 1.79
C GLY A 172 16.37 -7.30 1.80
N VAL A 173 15.84 -6.16 1.36
CA VAL A 173 14.43 -5.98 1.03
C VAL A 173 14.33 -6.04 -0.48
N HIS A 174 13.57 -7.00 -0.95
CA HIS A 174 13.24 -7.18 -2.34
C HIS A 174 11.72 -7.21 -2.49
N LEU A 175 11.29 -7.48 -3.71
CA LEU A 175 9.89 -7.53 -4.08
C LEU A 175 9.67 -8.67 -5.06
N TYR A 176 8.42 -9.02 -5.26
CA TYR A 176 7.99 -9.85 -6.36
C TYR A 176 6.78 -9.20 -7.03
N HIS A 177 6.60 -9.43 -8.32
CA HIS A 177 5.44 -8.93 -9.06
C HIS A 177 5.15 -9.77 -10.30
N CYS A 178 3.97 -9.62 -10.89
CA CYS A 178 3.68 -10.26 -12.17
C CYS A 178 4.49 -9.61 -13.30
N HIS A 179 4.89 -10.40 -14.30
CA HIS A 179 5.69 -9.93 -15.45
C HIS A 179 5.10 -10.36 -16.81
N VAL A 180 3.79 -10.61 -16.84
CA VAL A 180 3.05 -10.81 -18.10
C VAL A 180 2.82 -9.45 -18.77
N MET A 181 2.94 -9.41 -20.11
CA MET A 181 2.74 -8.19 -20.89
C MET A 181 1.25 -7.89 -21.08
N PRO A 182 0.80 -6.62 -20.92
CA PRO A 182 1.59 -5.44 -20.55
C PRO A 182 1.85 -5.38 -19.03
N VAL A 183 3.14 -5.33 -18.65
CA VAL A 183 3.55 -5.43 -17.23
C VAL A 183 2.91 -4.36 -16.34
N GLU A 184 2.79 -3.13 -16.85
CA GLU A 184 2.20 -2.02 -16.11
C GLU A 184 0.74 -2.28 -15.73
N GLU A 185 -0.06 -2.94 -16.58
CA GLU A 185 -1.44 -3.31 -16.24
C GLU A 185 -1.44 -4.30 -15.06
N HIS A 186 -0.62 -5.35 -15.14
CA HIS A 186 -0.54 -6.36 -14.09
C HIS A 186 -0.07 -5.79 -12.74
N ILE A 187 0.91 -4.89 -12.77
CA ILE A 187 1.39 -4.21 -11.56
C ILE A 187 0.33 -3.22 -11.06
N GLY A 188 -0.22 -2.35 -11.92
CA GLY A 188 -1.20 -1.33 -11.55
C GLY A 188 -2.48 -1.91 -10.95
N HIS A 189 -2.88 -3.13 -11.35
CA HIS A 189 -4.00 -3.82 -10.71
C HIS A 189 -3.68 -4.47 -9.35
N GLY A 190 -2.41 -4.61 -8.96
CA GLY A 190 -2.03 -5.04 -7.60
C GLY A 190 -1.19 -6.31 -7.48
N LEU A 191 -0.74 -6.92 -8.59
CA LEU A 191 0.07 -8.14 -8.55
C LEU A 191 1.53 -7.84 -8.18
N TYR A 192 1.74 -7.45 -6.93
CA TYR A 192 3.05 -7.21 -6.33
C TYR A 192 3.04 -7.53 -4.83
N GLY A 193 4.22 -7.79 -4.27
CA GLY A 193 4.41 -7.99 -2.83
C GLY A 193 5.88 -7.88 -2.44
N VAL A 194 6.16 -8.08 -1.16
CA VAL A 194 7.49 -7.85 -0.59
C VAL A 194 8.20 -9.17 -0.31
N PHE A 195 9.50 -9.23 -0.59
CA PHE A 195 10.36 -10.37 -0.32
C PHE A 195 11.56 -9.94 0.53
N ILE A 196 11.55 -10.26 1.83
CA ILE A 196 12.60 -9.91 2.78
C ILE A 196 13.51 -11.12 3.00
N VAL A 197 14.81 -10.92 2.79
CA VAL A 197 15.86 -11.90 3.11
C VAL A 197 16.65 -11.38 4.30
N ASP A 198 16.43 -11.97 5.47
CA ASP A 198 17.19 -11.64 6.68
C ASP A 198 18.62 -12.20 6.62
N PRO A 199 19.62 -11.48 7.17
CA PRO A 199 20.95 -12.03 7.35
C PRO A 199 20.96 -13.19 8.35
N LYS A 200 21.82 -14.19 8.12
CA LYS A 200 21.96 -15.35 9.03
C LYS A 200 22.29 -14.97 10.47
N GLU A 201 23.07 -13.91 10.65
CA GLU A 201 23.48 -13.41 11.97
C GLU A 201 22.37 -12.57 12.65
N GLY A 202 21.28 -12.27 11.92
CA GLY A 202 20.20 -11.41 12.38
C GLY A 202 20.53 -9.92 12.31
N ARG A 203 19.53 -9.10 12.65
CA ARG A 203 19.67 -7.65 12.83
C ARG A 203 19.41 -7.28 14.28
N GLN A 204 19.79 -6.07 14.68
CA GLN A 204 19.33 -5.51 15.94
C GLN A 204 17.80 -5.54 16.00
N GLN A 205 17.25 -5.98 17.13
CA GLN A 205 15.80 -6.01 17.34
C GLN A 205 15.20 -4.60 17.20
N ALA A 206 14.09 -4.51 16.48
CA ALA A 206 13.36 -3.27 16.21
C ALA A 206 11.85 -3.55 16.18
N ASP A 207 11.02 -2.50 16.28
CA ASP A 207 9.63 -2.53 15.82
C ASP A 207 9.65 -2.49 14.29
N GLU A 208 9.43 -3.65 13.67
CA GLU A 208 9.59 -3.86 12.23
C GLU A 208 8.25 -3.70 11.50
N MET A 209 8.29 -2.92 10.42
CA MET A 209 7.13 -2.56 9.62
C MET A 209 7.43 -2.69 8.12
N VAL A 210 6.42 -2.95 7.31
CA VAL A 210 6.50 -2.93 5.85
C VAL A 210 5.55 -1.90 5.29
N MET A 211 6.07 -1.04 4.41
CA MET A 211 5.29 -0.08 3.64
C MET A 211 5.55 -0.28 2.15
N VAL A 212 4.53 -0.74 1.45
CA VAL A 212 4.49 -0.79 0.00
C VAL A 212 3.85 0.49 -0.49
N LEU A 213 4.60 1.21 -1.30
CA LEU A 213 4.30 2.52 -1.81
C LEU A 213 3.66 2.34 -3.18
N ASN A 214 2.35 2.56 -3.30
CA ASN A 214 1.58 2.24 -4.50
C ASN A 214 0.62 3.37 -4.91
N GLY A 215 0.13 3.27 -6.15
CA GLY A 215 -0.83 4.20 -6.75
C GLY A 215 -1.84 3.44 -7.60
N PHE A 216 -2.97 4.08 -7.85
CA PHE A 216 -4.04 3.56 -8.70
C PHE A 216 -4.48 4.61 -9.72
N ASP A 217 -4.47 4.21 -10.99
CA ASP A 217 -5.15 4.85 -12.11
C ASP A 217 -6.55 4.26 -12.19
N THR A 218 -7.54 5.02 -11.74
CA THR A 218 -8.94 4.60 -11.55
C THR A 218 -9.82 4.93 -12.74
N ASP A 219 -9.44 5.89 -13.59
CA ASP A 219 -10.14 6.25 -14.82
C ASP A 219 -9.42 5.80 -16.10
N PHE A 220 -8.28 5.11 -15.94
CA PHE A 220 -7.49 4.47 -17.00
C PHE A 220 -6.98 5.47 -18.06
N ASP A 221 -6.66 6.69 -17.62
CA ASP A 221 -6.18 7.77 -18.49
C ASP A 221 -4.63 7.83 -18.59
N GLY A 222 -3.94 6.99 -17.83
CA GLY A 222 -2.49 6.93 -17.76
C GLY A 222 -1.87 7.79 -16.66
N GLU A 223 -2.67 8.33 -15.74
CA GLU A 223 -2.23 9.04 -14.54
C GLU A 223 -2.84 8.42 -13.27
N ASN A 224 -2.08 8.34 -12.17
CA ASN A 224 -2.64 7.85 -10.91
C ASN A 224 -3.54 8.93 -10.27
N ASN A 225 -4.75 8.54 -9.86
CA ASN A 225 -5.66 9.42 -9.12
C ASN A 225 -5.48 9.28 -7.60
N LEU A 226 -5.01 8.13 -7.12
CA LEU A 226 -4.86 7.82 -5.70
C LEU A 226 -3.47 7.25 -5.40
N TYR A 227 -2.93 7.57 -4.23
CA TYR A 227 -1.64 7.04 -3.74
C TYR A 227 -1.76 6.60 -2.29
N ALA A 228 -0.98 5.60 -1.90
CA ALA A 228 -0.99 5.10 -0.54
C ALA A 228 0.36 4.49 -0.13
N ALA A 229 0.53 4.36 1.19
CA ALA A 229 1.35 3.31 1.76
C ALA A 229 0.41 2.17 2.18
N ASN A 230 0.61 0.98 1.64
CA ASN A 230 -0.23 -0.21 1.83
C ASN A 230 -1.68 0.03 1.36
N THR A 231 -1.84 0.42 0.10
CA THR A 231 -3.09 0.36 -0.68
C THR A 231 -4.17 1.39 -0.38
N ILE A 232 -4.53 1.60 0.89
CA ILE A 232 -5.67 2.46 1.25
C ILE A 232 -5.19 3.91 1.47
N PRO A 233 -5.58 4.89 0.61
CA PRO A 233 -5.28 6.31 0.76
C PRO A 233 -5.70 6.84 2.13
N PHE A 234 -4.87 7.71 2.71
CA PHE A 234 -5.08 8.36 4.02
C PHE A 234 -5.28 7.42 5.22
N TYR A 235 -5.12 6.10 5.06
CA TYR A 235 -5.42 5.15 6.12
C TYR A 235 -4.63 5.46 7.38
N TYR A 236 -3.31 5.62 7.29
CA TYR A 236 -2.46 5.90 8.46
C TYR A 236 -2.62 7.32 9.01
N GLN A 237 -3.31 8.23 8.29
CA GLN A 237 -3.67 9.54 8.83
C GLN A 237 -4.87 9.41 9.77
N HIS A 238 -5.85 8.57 9.42
CA HIS A 238 -7.02 8.28 10.26
C HIS A 238 -6.76 7.20 11.32
N HIS A 239 -5.77 6.33 11.07
CA HIS A 239 -5.34 5.24 11.94
C HIS A 239 -3.83 5.37 12.24
N PRO A 240 -3.41 6.32 13.10
CA PRO A 240 -1.99 6.55 13.37
C PRO A 240 -1.26 5.30 13.86
N ILE A 241 -0.07 5.06 13.31
CA ILE A 241 0.79 3.95 13.67
C ILE A 241 1.35 4.19 15.07
N GLN A 242 1.02 3.31 15.99
CA GLN A 242 1.45 3.40 17.39
C GLN A 242 2.88 2.90 17.53
N VAL A 243 3.77 3.71 18.12
CA VAL A 243 5.17 3.39 18.43
C VAL A 243 5.55 3.99 19.79
N ASN A 244 6.68 3.59 20.38
CA ASN A 244 7.13 4.14 21.67
C ASN A 244 8.40 4.98 21.53
N THR A 245 8.62 5.89 22.49
CA THR A 245 9.84 6.67 22.59
C THR A 245 11.06 5.79 22.88
N ASN A 246 12.19 6.09 22.24
CA ASN A 246 13.48 5.40 22.39
C ASN A 246 13.47 3.91 22.04
N GLU A 247 12.52 3.48 21.21
CA GLU A 247 12.53 2.16 20.58
C GLU A 247 12.99 2.29 19.14
N LEU A 248 13.90 1.40 18.71
CA LEU A 248 14.34 1.32 17.32
C LEU A 248 13.16 0.91 16.44
N ILE A 249 12.79 1.79 15.53
CA ILE A 249 11.78 1.53 14.49
C ILE A 249 12.52 1.20 13.20
N ARG A 250 12.09 0.13 12.54
CA ARG A 250 12.63 -0.29 11.24
C ARG A 250 11.50 -0.42 10.23
N VAL A 251 11.51 0.42 9.21
CA VAL A 251 10.52 0.38 8.12
C VAL A 251 11.18 -0.14 6.86
N TYR A 252 10.68 -1.25 6.35
CA TYR A 252 11.00 -1.78 5.03
C TYR A 252 10.09 -1.10 4.00
N VAL A 253 10.68 -0.29 3.13
CA VAL A 253 9.94 0.54 2.18
C VAL A 253 10.20 0.03 0.78
N VAL A 254 9.15 -0.29 0.03
CA VAL A 254 9.21 -0.76 -1.36
C VAL A 254 8.35 0.13 -2.24
N ASN A 255 8.95 0.75 -3.26
CA ASN A 255 8.21 1.53 -4.26
C ASN A 255 7.74 0.69 -5.42
N ILE A 256 6.44 0.66 -5.65
CA ILE A 256 5.81 -0.01 -6.79
C ILE A 256 4.88 0.92 -7.58
N VAL A 257 4.86 2.21 -7.25
CA VAL A 257 4.16 3.22 -8.06
C VAL A 257 4.66 3.12 -9.50
N GLY A 258 3.74 2.78 -10.40
CA GLY A 258 3.91 2.89 -11.85
C GLY A 258 3.29 4.17 -12.39
N LEU A 259 3.43 4.42 -13.69
CA LEU A 259 3.09 5.66 -14.41
C LEU A 259 3.91 6.90 -13.99
N ASP A 260 4.12 7.11 -12.69
CA ASP A 260 4.99 8.15 -12.15
C ASP A 260 6.46 7.69 -12.06
N PRO A 261 7.43 8.50 -12.51
CA PRO A 261 8.83 8.07 -12.58
C PRO A 261 9.50 7.93 -11.21
N ILE A 262 9.03 8.65 -10.20
CA ILE A 262 9.62 8.70 -8.87
C ILE A 262 8.55 8.85 -7.79
N ASN A 263 8.91 8.40 -6.60
CA ASN A 263 8.23 8.66 -5.36
C ASN A 263 9.24 9.03 -4.27
N ASN A 264 8.81 9.42 -3.08
CA ASN A 264 9.70 9.66 -1.96
C ASN A 264 9.00 9.44 -0.62
N PHE A 265 9.81 9.25 0.41
CA PHE A 265 9.35 9.07 1.78
C PHE A 265 10.01 10.12 2.66
N HIS A 266 9.21 10.90 3.38
CA HIS A 266 9.67 11.94 4.29
C HIS A 266 9.11 11.71 5.70
N LEU A 267 9.96 11.85 6.73
CA LEU A 267 9.56 11.83 8.15
C LEU A 267 9.61 13.24 8.77
N HIS A 268 8.57 13.59 9.53
CA HIS A 268 8.59 14.78 10.37
C HIS A 268 9.25 14.50 11.71
N GLY A 269 10.01 15.49 12.20
CA GLY A 269 10.49 15.54 13.58
C GLY A 269 11.60 14.54 13.95
N THR A 270 12.11 13.78 12.98
CA THR A 270 13.29 12.90 13.16
C THR A 270 14.00 12.70 11.83
N LEU A 271 15.20 12.10 11.88
CA LEU A 271 15.97 11.66 10.73
C LEU A 271 16.17 10.14 10.86
N TYR A 272 16.41 9.46 9.74
CA TYR A 272 16.62 8.02 9.69
C TYR A 272 17.93 7.66 8.99
N LYS A 273 18.48 6.53 9.41
CA LYS A 273 19.55 5.84 8.68
C LYS A 273 18.91 5.09 7.52
N TYR A 274 19.41 5.31 6.31
CA TYR A 274 18.90 4.63 5.12
C TYR A 274 19.84 3.54 4.63
N TYR A 275 19.29 2.36 4.34
CA TYR A 275 19.99 1.22 3.77
C TYR A 275 19.37 0.91 2.40
N PRO A 276 19.96 1.38 1.28
CA PRO A 276 19.45 1.12 -0.05
C PRO A 276 19.39 -0.39 -0.30
N THR A 277 18.22 -0.92 -0.68
CA THR A 277 17.94 -2.36 -0.85
C THR A 277 18.16 -3.22 0.40
N GLY A 278 18.75 -2.71 1.49
CA GLY A 278 19.04 -3.46 2.71
C GLY A 278 20.18 -4.49 2.58
N THR A 279 20.98 -4.46 1.51
CA THR A 279 22.05 -5.44 1.24
C THR A 279 23.31 -5.24 2.09
N ASP A 280 23.47 -4.06 2.67
CA ASP A 280 24.56 -3.73 3.59
C ASP A 280 24.00 -3.50 5.01
N MET A 281 24.85 -3.73 6.01
CA MET A 281 24.59 -3.44 7.41
C MET A 281 25.05 -2.02 7.80
N THR A 282 25.70 -1.31 6.87
CA THR A 282 26.10 0.09 7.01
C THR A 282 25.11 0.98 6.25
N PRO A 283 24.53 2.01 6.87
CA PRO A 283 23.64 2.91 6.16
C PRO A 283 24.44 3.76 5.17
N SER A 284 23.83 4.07 4.01
CA SER A 284 24.48 4.90 2.99
C SER A 284 24.48 6.39 3.39
N TYR A 285 23.40 6.85 4.02
CA TYR A 285 23.27 8.21 4.52
C TYR A 285 22.26 8.31 5.67
N PHE A 286 22.23 9.49 6.29
CA PHE A 286 21.32 9.87 7.36
C PHE A 286 20.55 11.13 6.93
N SER A 287 19.24 11.02 6.77
CA SER A 287 18.38 12.06 6.17
C SER A 287 16.95 11.94 6.73
N ASP A 288 16.13 12.95 6.52
CA ASP A 288 14.68 12.92 6.78
C ASP A 288 13.87 12.54 5.54
N MET A 289 14.52 12.41 4.38
CA MET A 289 13.87 12.11 3.10
C MET A 289 14.76 11.28 2.16
N THR A 290 14.11 10.40 1.39
CA THR A 290 14.68 9.52 0.36
C THR A 290 13.74 9.45 -0.84
N THR A 291 14.28 9.54 -2.05
CA THR A 291 13.56 9.32 -3.32
C THR A 291 13.74 7.88 -3.79
N PHE A 292 12.69 7.32 -4.39
CA PHE A 292 12.64 6.00 -4.98
C PHE A 292 12.11 6.08 -6.41
N SER A 293 12.79 5.51 -7.38
CA SER A 293 12.21 5.16 -8.69
C SER A 293 11.34 3.90 -8.54
N GLN A 294 10.57 3.53 -9.57
CA GLN A 294 9.79 2.28 -9.53
C GLN A 294 10.71 1.08 -9.23
N SER A 295 10.26 0.19 -8.34
CA SER A 295 11.00 -0.97 -7.80
C SER A 295 12.23 -0.63 -6.94
N GLU A 296 12.57 0.64 -6.71
CA GLU A 296 13.55 0.99 -5.67
C GLU A 296 12.96 0.79 -4.28
N ARG A 297 13.82 0.39 -3.35
CA ARG A 297 13.42 -0.01 -2.00
C ARG A 297 14.58 0.12 -1.03
N GLY A 298 14.29 0.09 0.26
CA GLY A 298 15.31 0.07 1.29
C GLY A 298 14.77 -0.03 2.70
N ILE A 299 15.67 0.06 3.67
CA ILE A 299 15.37 0.03 5.09
C ILE A 299 15.57 1.43 5.67
N LEU A 300 14.59 1.92 6.41
CA LEU A 300 14.69 3.13 7.22
C LEU A 300 14.79 2.71 8.69
N GLU A 301 15.82 3.17 9.40
CA GLU A 301 15.95 2.95 10.85
C GLU A 301 16.03 4.29 11.59
N PHE A 302 15.15 4.47 12.58
CA PHE A 302 15.06 5.69 13.37
C PHE A 302 14.46 5.43 14.76
N GLU A 303 14.55 6.44 15.61
CA GLU A 303 13.96 6.48 16.95
C GLU A 303 13.29 7.84 17.15
N TYR A 304 12.25 7.88 17.98
CA TYR A 304 11.66 9.13 18.45
C TYR A 304 12.01 9.37 19.92
N GLU A 305 12.58 10.53 20.22
CA GLU A 305 12.93 10.93 21.59
C GLU A 305 11.73 11.51 22.37
N TYR A 306 10.77 12.09 21.65
CA TYR A 306 9.64 12.82 22.23
C TYR A 306 8.30 12.19 21.84
N THR A 307 7.34 12.25 22.76
CA THR A 307 5.96 11.82 22.51
C THR A 307 5.23 12.80 21.60
N GLY A 308 4.31 12.31 20.77
CA GLY A 308 3.49 13.18 19.93
C GLY A 308 2.97 12.51 18.67
N ARG A 309 2.34 13.31 17.80
CA ARG A 309 1.95 12.90 16.45
C ARG A 309 3.01 13.43 15.47
N TYR A 310 3.63 12.54 14.72
CA TYR A 310 4.61 12.87 13.70
C TYR A 310 4.12 12.41 12.35
N MET A 311 4.06 13.32 11.39
CA MET A 311 3.63 12.99 10.03
C MET A 311 4.73 12.27 9.26
N PHE A 312 4.33 11.34 8.42
CA PHE A 312 5.15 10.81 7.35
C PHE A 312 4.34 10.85 6.07
N HIS A 313 4.96 11.27 4.96
CA HIS A 313 4.23 11.43 3.70
C HIS A 313 5.18 11.50 2.51
N ALA A 314 4.61 11.56 1.31
CA ALA A 314 5.36 11.85 0.10
C ALA A 314 5.62 13.35 0.04
N HIS A 315 6.87 13.77 -0.03
CA HIS A 315 7.27 15.16 -0.28
C HIS A 315 7.04 15.60 -1.75
N ILE A 316 6.45 14.74 -2.59
CA ILE A 316 5.70 15.18 -3.78
C ILE A 316 4.30 15.51 -3.29
N THR A 317 3.96 16.80 -3.24
CA THR A 317 2.73 17.28 -2.59
C THR A 317 1.47 16.69 -3.20
N GLU A 318 1.47 16.49 -4.52
CA GLU A 318 0.36 15.87 -5.22
C GLU A 318 0.03 14.47 -4.67
N PHE A 319 1.04 13.64 -4.41
CA PHE A 319 0.82 12.29 -3.90
C PHE A 319 0.28 12.33 -2.47
N SER A 320 0.73 13.30 -1.66
CA SER A 320 0.18 13.54 -0.32
C SER A 320 -1.28 13.97 -0.36
N ASP A 321 -1.62 14.91 -1.25
CA ASP A 321 -2.98 15.43 -1.43
C ASP A 321 -3.93 14.36 -2.00
N LYS A 322 -3.40 13.34 -2.67
CA LYS A 322 -4.12 12.20 -3.24
C LYS A 322 -4.07 10.92 -2.39
N GLY A 323 -3.51 10.97 -1.18
CA GLY A 323 -3.64 9.86 -0.21
C GLY A 323 -2.38 9.40 0.50
N TRP A 324 -1.21 9.63 -0.06
CA TRP A 324 0.04 9.19 0.56
C TRP A 324 0.40 10.12 1.72
N SER A 325 -0.16 9.82 2.89
CA SER A 325 0.21 10.45 4.14
C SER A 325 -0.22 9.58 5.31
N GLY A 326 0.46 9.75 6.43
CA GLY A 326 0.20 9.02 7.64
C GLY A 326 0.80 9.69 8.87
N LEU A 327 0.46 9.14 10.03
CA LEU A 327 0.93 9.62 11.32
C LEU A 327 1.57 8.48 12.11
N PHE A 328 2.74 8.72 12.70
CA PHE A 328 3.19 7.99 13.87
C PHE A 328 2.63 8.66 15.12
N TYR A 329 2.04 7.87 16.02
CA TYR A 329 1.68 8.31 17.37
C TYR A 329 2.66 7.71 18.38
N VAL A 330 3.60 8.54 18.81
CA VAL A 330 4.70 8.16 19.70
C VAL A 330 4.25 8.28 21.15
N LYS A 331 4.22 7.16 21.85
CA LYS A 331 3.86 7.04 23.27
C LYS A 331 5.08 7.01 24.17
N ASP A 332 4.90 7.42 25.41
CA ASP A 332 5.92 7.26 26.45
C ASP A 332 6.10 5.77 26.77
N SER A 333 7.30 5.24 26.58
CA SER A 333 7.62 3.83 26.89
C SER A 333 7.48 3.49 28.38
N SER A 334 7.40 4.50 29.26
CA SER A 334 7.28 4.34 30.71
C SER A 334 5.84 4.38 31.26
N GLN A 335 4.83 4.67 30.43
CA GLN A 335 3.43 4.73 30.87
C GLN A 335 2.50 3.83 30.04
N PRO A 336 1.61 3.03 30.66
CA PRO A 336 0.62 2.25 29.92
C PRO A 336 -0.41 3.18 29.25
N ASN A 337 -0.72 2.88 27.98
CA ASN A 337 -1.71 3.49 27.09
C ASN A 337 -2.62 4.54 27.77
N MET A 338 -2.25 5.82 27.69
CA MET A 338 -3.22 6.90 27.94
C MET A 338 -4.13 7.06 26.72
N GLU A 339 -5.44 7.08 27.01
CA GLU A 339 -6.50 7.38 26.05
C GLU A 339 -6.17 8.64 25.25
N VAL A 340 -6.54 8.57 23.97
CA VAL A 340 -6.42 9.63 22.98
C VAL A 340 -6.98 10.94 23.56
N TYR A 341 -6.12 11.92 23.80
CA TYR A 341 -6.58 13.28 24.07
C TYR A 341 -7.12 13.86 22.76
N ASP A 342 -8.44 14.03 22.70
CA ASP A 342 -9.10 14.84 21.69
C ASP A 342 -8.72 16.31 21.91
N TYR A 343 -8.03 16.89 20.94
CA TYR A 343 -7.88 18.33 20.80
C TYR A 343 -8.45 18.74 19.45
N GLY A 344 -9.53 19.52 19.49
CA GLY A 344 -9.91 20.45 18.43
C GLY A 344 -11.06 20.00 17.53
N SER A 345 -12.25 20.41 17.93
CA SER A 345 -13.45 20.64 17.10
C SER A 345 -13.21 21.58 15.92
#